data_AF-A0A9P9BUS1-F1
#
_entry.id   AF-A0A9P9BUS1-F1
#
_cell.length_a   1.000
_cell.length_b   1.000
_cell.length_c   1.000
_cell.angle_alpha   90.00
_cell.angle_beta   90.00
_cell.angle_gamma   90.00
#
_symmetry.space_group_name_H-M   'P 1'
#
loop_
_entity.id
_entity.type
_entity.pdbx_description
1 polymer ?
#
loop_
_entity_poly.entity_id
_entity_poly.type
_entity_poly.pdbx_seq_one_letter_code
_entity_poly.pdbx_strand_id
1 'polypeptide(L)'
;MRGSQLHSLLAIAATILLGPNTAATSATSAVNARNSSNSISATARRAATTCNGSPTLCDRRYDSVTHLGAHNSAFVRDASTNNSIAGNQYFPATRALDDGVRLLQAQTHDLKGVIELCHSSCDLLDAGSLETWLAGIKTWLDGHPDEVITILLVNGGGGHDAAEFGRVFEAAGLDAYGHVPPPQPATTAAATTAWPTLGSMIAADKRLVVFIESITPSPAYPFLLSEFEYVFETPYAVTSPTGFNCTLDRPRNQAAAWWSASPSTALQAGKLPLMNHFRYNTIDTGSGAGGLGTIMFPASEDVAVTNSPDVGRGQEGSLGAHADMCVGAWAGRAPTFVLVDFYSEGPAIETADRLNGVASSSSNGGGGSSGPQSSPATPSPSASTTTTTLTGNGSGGGGGLDRDNGVAFGLVVFLTFHILPPARQRAQDSKMSAADSTTTNAEGSPYNDVPVPERCYADFCLVPVGTGNVSVAEEVAEVQRLLRASGLTCTMHSAGTTLEGSWSQVFHVIGQAHTLVHRKGVLRVQTSMRVGTRTDKTQTAQDKVRRVEDILSADSK
;
A
#
# COMPACT_ATOMS: atom_id res chain seq x y z
N MET A 1 -24.17 -51.39 -21.00
CA MET A 1 -23.73 -52.59 -21.75
C MET A 1 -22.20 -52.66 -21.60
N ARG A 2 -21.65 -53.48 -20.69
CA ARG A 2 -20.75 -54.64 -20.99
C ARG A 2 -20.06 -54.51 -22.36
N GLY A 3 -18.74 -54.48 -22.55
CA GLY A 3 -17.59 -55.00 -21.79
C GLY A 3 -16.73 -55.87 -22.73
N SER A 4 -15.40 -55.67 -22.72
CA SER A 4 -14.35 -56.61 -23.21
C SER A 4 -14.36 -56.97 -24.71
N GLN A 5 -13.32 -57.52 -25.36
CA GLN A 5 -11.87 -57.58 -25.28
C GLN A 5 -11.45 -58.40 -26.53
N LEU A 6 -10.21 -58.17 -27.00
CA LEU A 6 -9.27 -59.08 -27.68
C LEU A 6 -9.72 -60.04 -28.80
N HIS A 7 -8.88 -60.12 -29.84
CA HIS A 7 -7.92 -61.21 -30.15
C HIS A 7 -7.49 -61.04 -31.62
N SER A 8 -6.22 -60.71 -31.95
CA SER A 8 -4.99 -61.54 -31.95
C SER A 8 -4.80 -62.40 -33.21
N LEU A 9 -3.51 -62.55 -33.57
CA LEU A 9 -2.83 -63.52 -34.48
C LEU A 9 -2.57 -63.00 -35.91
N LEU A 10 -1.40 -63.16 -36.56
CA LEU A 10 -0.26 -64.10 -36.45
C LEU A 10 0.94 -63.50 -37.28
N ALA A 11 2.17 -63.30 -36.78
CA ALA A 11 3.39 -64.16 -36.82
C ALA A 11 4.13 -64.23 -38.20
N ILE A 12 5.47 -64.30 -38.40
CA ILE A 12 6.53 -65.21 -37.87
C ILE A 12 7.96 -64.79 -38.37
N ALA A 13 8.98 -65.00 -37.50
CA ALA A 13 10.40 -65.46 -37.64
C ALA A 13 11.44 -64.79 -38.59
N ALA A 14 12.79 -64.89 -38.43
CA ALA A 14 13.82 -65.32 -37.44
C ALA A 14 15.21 -64.92 -38.05
N THR A 15 16.35 -64.79 -37.37
CA THR A 15 17.30 -65.90 -37.00
C THR A 15 18.57 -65.33 -36.33
N ILE A 16 19.20 -66.18 -35.50
CA ILE A 16 20.32 -66.05 -34.54
C ILE A 16 21.71 -66.22 -35.19
N LEU A 17 22.80 -65.67 -34.61
CA LEU A 17 24.12 -66.36 -34.46
C LEU A 17 25.09 -65.69 -33.44
N LEU A 18 25.93 -66.55 -32.82
CA LEU A 18 26.83 -66.37 -31.67
C LEU A 18 28.28 -65.92 -32.04
N GLY A 19 28.95 -65.17 -31.13
CA GLY A 19 30.41 -65.11 -30.76
C GLY A 19 31.52 -64.97 -31.84
N PRO A 20 32.77 -64.51 -31.53
CA PRO A 20 33.53 -64.72 -30.28
C PRO A 20 34.40 -63.52 -29.77
N ASN A 21 35.05 -63.72 -28.60
CA ASN A 21 36.11 -62.88 -28.01
C ASN A 21 37.36 -62.73 -28.90
N THR A 22 38.02 -61.56 -28.92
CA THR A 22 39.50 -61.36 -28.96
C THR A 22 39.85 -59.90 -28.64
N ALA A 23 41.13 -59.65 -28.33
CA ALA A 23 41.66 -58.64 -27.41
C ALA A 23 41.92 -57.21 -27.95
N ALA A 24 41.99 -56.28 -27.00
CA ALA A 24 42.83 -55.07 -26.86
C ALA A 24 43.19 -54.21 -28.10
N THR A 25 42.93 -52.90 -28.01
CA THR A 25 43.98 -51.85 -28.06
C THR A 25 43.39 -50.46 -27.80
N SER A 26 44.00 -49.74 -26.86
CA SER A 26 43.78 -48.31 -26.64
C SER A 26 44.41 -47.51 -27.77
N ALA A 27 43.65 -46.60 -28.38
CA ALA A 27 44.21 -45.55 -29.24
C ALA A 27 43.47 -44.24 -28.97
N THR A 28 44.16 -43.37 -28.24
CA THR A 28 43.84 -41.95 -28.07
C THR A 28 43.91 -41.24 -29.43
N SER A 29 42.84 -40.55 -29.81
CA SER A 29 42.88 -39.57 -30.90
C SER A 29 42.34 -38.25 -30.36
N ALA A 30 43.25 -37.33 -30.07
CA ALA A 30 42.95 -35.96 -29.69
C ALA A 30 42.42 -35.20 -30.91
N VAL A 31 41.15 -34.80 -30.85
CA VAL A 31 40.57 -33.83 -31.79
C VAL A 31 40.71 -32.45 -31.14
N ASN A 32 41.62 -31.63 -31.66
CA ASN A 32 41.75 -30.22 -31.30
C ASN A 32 40.53 -29.45 -31.80
N ALA A 33 39.51 -29.29 -30.96
CA ALA A 33 38.49 -28.26 -31.15
C ALA A 33 39.09 -26.91 -30.71
N ARG A 34 39.27 -26.00 -31.67
CA ARG A 34 39.58 -24.59 -31.38
C ARG A 34 38.38 -23.99 -30.66
N ASN A 35 38.48 -23.90 -29.34
CA ASN A 35 37.51 -23.21 -28.51
C ASN A 35 37.79 -21.70 -28.63
N SER A 36 36.94 -20.99 -29.38
CA SER A 36 36.87 -19.53 -29.31
C SER A 36 36.26 -19.16 -27.96
N SER A 37 37.09 -19.13 -26.93
CA SER A 37 36.73 -18.62 -25.61
C SER A 37 36.55 -17.10 -25.70
N ASN A 38 35.32 -16.66 -26.00
CA ASN A 38 34.86 -15.36 -25.53
C ASN A 38 34.73 -15.47 -24.01
N SER A 39 35.82 -15.16 -23.30
CA SER A 39 35.79 -14.90 -21.87
C SER A 39 34.99 -13.62 -21.66
N ILE A 40 33.67 -13.75 -21.49
CA ILE A 40 32.90 -12.73 -20.80
C ILE A 40 33.48 -12.71 -19.40
N SER A 41 34.25 -11.66 -19.10
CA SER A 41 34.77 -11.42 -17.77
C SER A 41 33.56 -11.22 -16.86
N ALA A 42 33.14 -12.28 -16.16
CA ALA A 42 32.19 -12.19 -15.07
C ALA A 42 32.89 -11.30 -14.03
N THR A 43 32.54 -10.02 -14.04
CA THR A 43 33.04 -9.08 -13.05
C THR A 43 32.47 -9.58 -11.74
N ALA A 44 33.30 -10.21 -10.91
CA ALA A 44 32.88 -10.70 -9.60
C ALA A 44 32.27 -9.51 -8.88
N ARG A 45 30.94 -9.56 -8.67
CA ARG A 45 30.21 -8.47 -8.04
C ARG A 45 30.80 -8.30 -6.65
N ARG A 46 31.16 -7.06 -6.29
CA ARG A 46 31.73 -6.72 -4.99
C ARG A 46 30.85 -7.33 -3.91
N ALA A 47 31.45 -8.00 -2.92
CA ALA A 47 30.71 -8.47 -1.75
C ALA A 47 30.00 -7.28 -1.10
N ALA A 48 28.68 -7.40 -0.93
CA ALA A 48 27.87 -6.36 -0.33
C ALA A 48 28.42 -6.02 1.07
N THR A 49 28.63 -4.73 1.33
CA THR A 49 29.09 -4.26 2.65
C THR A 49 27.95 -4.11 3.65
N THR A 50 26.72 -4.08 3.17
CA THR A 50 25.46 -4.02 3.91
C THR A 50 24.45 -4.88 3.17
N CYS A 51 23.54 -5.53 3.90
CA CYS A 51 22.45 -6.29 3.29
C CYS A 51 21.17 -5.87 3.99
N ASN A 52 20.18 -5.41 3.23
CA ASN A 52 18.95 -4.84 3.80
C ASN A 52 19.25 -3.76 4.86
N GLY A 53 20.13 -2.81 4.52
CA GLY A 53 20.52 -1.70 5.40
C GLY A 53 21.48 -2.03 6.55
N SER A 54 21.86 -3.30 6.79
CA SER A 54 22.78 -3.66 7.90
C SER A 54 23.88 -4.65 7.50
N PRO A 55 25.14 -4.45 7.92
CA PRO A 55 26.21 -5.42 7.68
C PRO A 55 25.99 -6.74 8.45
N THR A 56 25.29 -6.70 9.59
CA THR A 56 25.07 -7.90 10.42
C THR A 56 24.09 -8.89 9.78
N LEU A 57 23.35 -8.48 8.76
CA LEU A 57 22.40 -9.31 8.04
C LEU A 57 23.02 -10.09 6.88
N CYS A 58 24.22 -9.72 6.40
CA CYS A 58 24.80 -10.34 5.21
C CYS A 58 25.11 -11.83 5.36
N ASP A 59 25.59 -12.24 6.53
CA ASP A 59 25.88 -13.65 6.85
C ASP A 59 24.65 -14.41 7.37
N ARG A 60 23.52 -13.72 7.57
CA ARG A 60 22.28 -14.35 8.03
C ARG A 60 21.56 -15.00 6.86
N ARG A 61 21.07 -16.22 7.10
CA ARG A 61 20.22 -16.95 6.16
C ARG A 61 18.88 -16.24 6.00
N TYR A 62 18.35 -16.22 4.78
CA TYR A 62 17.09 -15.55 4.45
C TYR A 62 15.93 -15.97 5.38
N ASP A 63 15.82 -17.25 5.70
CA ASP A 63 14.78 -17.80 6.57
C ASP A 63 14.94 -17.41 8.05
N SER A 64 16.12 -16.93 8.43
CA SER A 64 16.49 -16.52 9.80
C SER A 64 16.55 -15.00 9.96
N VAL A 65 16.03 -14.25 8.99
CA VAL A 65 15.81 -12.81 9.06
C VAL A 65 14.31 -12.57 9.20
N THR A 66 13.94 -11.68 10.12
CA THR A 66 12.58 -11.15 10.22
C THR A 66 12.43 -9.99 9.25
N HIS A 67 11.63 -10.17 8.21
CA HIS A 67 11.34 -9.13 7.22
C HIS A 67 10.05 -8.42 7.65
N LEU A 68 10.15 -7.10 7.94
CA LEU A 68 8.95 -6.27 8.06
C LEU A 68 8.27 -6.21 6.68
N GLY A 69 6.96 -6.41 6.69
CA GLY A 69 6.11 -6.42 5.52
C GLY A 69 5.02 -5.36 5.57
N ALA A 70 4.78 -4.73 4.43
CA ALA A 70 3.62 -3.88 4.21
C ALA A 70 2.48 -4.75 3.65
N HIS A 71 1.44 -4.95 4.46
CA HIS A 71 0.20 -5.62 4.06
C HIS A 71 -0.42 -4.84 2.92
N ASN A 72 -0.80 -5.52 1.84
CA ASN A 72 -1.57 -4.89 0.78
C ASN A 72 -0.92 -3.58 0.24
N SER A 73 0.41 -3.58 0.13
CA SER A 73 1.30 -2.45 -0.19
C SER A 73 1.04 -1.72 -1.51
N ALA A 74 0.22 -2.28 -2.41
CA ALA A 74 -0.27 -1.59 -3.60
C ALA A 74 -1.41 -0.60 -3.29
N PHE A 75 -2.14 -0.80 -2.20
CA PHE A 75 -3.37 -0.09 -1.89
C PHE A 75 -3.09 1.10 -0.96
N VAL A 76 -2.82 2.25 -1.57
CA VAL A 76 -2.46 3.48 -0.85
C VAL A 76 -3.72 4.26 -0.42
N ARG A 77 -3.71 4.80 0.80
CA ARG A 77 -4.70 5.75 1.32
C ARG A 77 -4.11 7.16 1.27
N ASP A 78 -4.37 7.86 0.17
CA ASP A 78 -3.89 9.23 -0.02
C ASP A 78 -4.87 10.05 -0.88
N ALA A 79 -4.51 11.29 -1.21
CA ALA A 79 -5.34 12.13 -2.05
C ALA A 79 -5.64 11.54 -3.44
N SER A 80 -4.75 10.73 -4.01
CA SER A 80 -4.94 10.11 -5.33
C SER A 80 -6.01 9.03 -5.32
N THR A 81 -6.18 8.34 -4.19
CA THR A 81 -7.24 7.36 -3.96
C THR A 81 -8.46 7.95 -3.24
N ASN A 82 -8.54 9.29 -3.17
CA ASN A 82 -9.57 10.03 -2.43
C ASN A 82 -9.66 9.61 -0.95
N ASN A 83 -8.51 9.30 -0.36
CA ASN A 83 -8.31 8.76 0.98
C ASN A 83 -9.18 7.53 1.25
N SER A 84 -9.19 6.59 0.30
CA SER A 84 -10.02 5.37 0.37
C SER A 84 -9.81 4.64 1.70
N ILE A 85 -10.90 4.36 2.41
CA ILE A 85 -10.88 3.58 3.66
C ILE A 85 -10.41 2.13 3.42
N ALA A 86 -10.44 1.66 2.18
CA ALA A 86 -9.87 0.37 1.80
C ALA A 86 -8.34 0.40 1.64
N GLY A 87 -7.70 1.58 1.60
CA GLY A 87 -6.25 1.68 1.54
C GLY A 87 -5.59 1.19 2.82
N ASN A 88 -4.50 0.44 2.66
CA ASN A 88 -3.74 -0.24 3.72
C ASN A 88 -2.46 0.49 4.11
N GLN A 89 -1.91 1.33 3.22
CA GLN A 89 -0.66 2.05 3.46
C GLN A 89 -0.81 3.53 3.14
N TYR A 90 -0.08 4.41 3.83
CA TYR A 90 -0.06 5.85 3.47
C TYR A 90 0.92 6.18 2.34
N PHE A 91 1.83 5.26 2.04
CA PHE A 91 2.90 5.45 1.08
C PHE A 91 2.95 4.31 0.06
N PRO A 92 3.41 4.58 -1.17
CA PRO A 92 3.56 3.56 -2.19
C PRO A 92 4.63 2.53 -1.82
N ALA A 93 4.55 1.35 -2.44
CA ALA A 93 5.45 0.23 -2.16
C ALA A 93 6.94 0.58 -2.27
N THR A 94 7.36 1.38 -3.25
CA THR A 94 8.78 1.78 -3.39
C THR A 94 9.25 2.66 -2.23
N ARG A 95 8.37 3.52 -1.69
CA ARG A 95 8.68 4.29 -0.48
C ARG A 95 8.75 3.39 0.75
N ALA A 96 7.91 2.36 0.83
CA ALA A 96 8.03 1.35 1.89
C ALA A 96 9.39 0.64 1.87
N LEU A 97 9.88 0.31 0.68
CA LEU A 97 11.23 -0.26 0.51
C LEU A 97 12.33 0.72 0.97
N ASP A 98 12.22 2.02 0.67
CA ASP A 98 13.17 3.03 1.17
C ASP A 98 13.17 3.11 2.71
N ASP A 99 12.00 2.95 3.33
CA ASP A 99 11.81 3.03 4.78
C ASP A 99 12.18 1.72 5.53
N GLY A 100 12.69 0.70 4.84
CA GLY A 100 13.19 -0.54 5.45
C GLY A 100 12.26 -1.75 5.36
N VAL A 101 11.07 -1.63 4.77
CA VAL A 101 10.20 -2.78 4.49
C VAL A 101 10.86 -3.71 3.47
N ARG A 102 10.83 -5.03 3.70
CA ARG A 102 11.45 -6.04 2.82
C ARG A 102 10.50 -7.17 2.40
N LEU A 103 9.23 -7.06 2.79
CA LEU A 103 8.13 -7.84 2.25
C LEU A 103 7.04 -6.91 1.72
N LEU A 104 6.68 -7.06 0.45
CA LEU A 104 5.53 -6.38 -0.15
C LEU A 104 4.45 -7.41 -0.43
N GLN A 105 3.26 -7.23 0.14
CA GLN A 105 2.12 -8.07 -0.18
C GLN A 105 1.11 -7.29 -1.02
N ALA A 106 0.48 -7.92 -2.02
CA ALA A 106 -0.65 -7.33 -2.76
C ALA A 106 -1.70 -8.40 -3.12
N GLN A 107 -2.93 -7.96 -3.39
CA GLN A 107 -4.03 -8.80 -3.88
C GLN A 107 -4.16 -8.63 -5.38
N THR A 108 -4.41 -9.73 -6.08
CA THR A 108 -4.55 -9.77 -7.53
C THR A 108 -5.94 -10.27 -7.91
N HIS A 109 -6.49 -9.73 -8.99
CA HIS A 109 -7.79 -10.08 -9.55
C HIS A 109 -7.72 -10.05 -11.08
N ASP A 110 -8.55 -10.84 -11.75
CA ASP A 110 -8.74 -10.70 -13.20
C ASP A 110 -9.64 -9.50 -13.49
N LEU A 111 -9.12 -8.54 -14.26
CA LEU A 111 -9.91 -7.48 -14.87
C LEU A 111 -9.75 -7.55 -16.39
N LYS A 112 -10.66 -8.28 -17.05
CA LYS A 112 -10.70 -8.43 -18.52
C LYS A 112 -9.42 -9.08 -19.07
N GLY A 113 -8.89 -10.09 -18.38
CA GLY A 113 -7.68 -10.81 -18.79
C GLY A 113 -6.36 -10.11 -18.41
N VAL A 114 -6.43 -9.02 -17.63
CA VAL A 114 -5.26 -8.37 -17.03
C VAL A 114 -5.23 -8.73 -15.55
N ILE A 115 -4.05 -9.10 -15.04
CA ILE A 115 -3.82 -9.27 -13.61
C ILE A 115 -3.79 -7.86 -12.99
N GLU A 116 -4.90 -7.47 -12.38
CA GLU A 116 -5.10 -6.15 -11.77
C GLU A 116 -4.91 -6.22 -10.25
N LEU A 117 -4.38 -5.17 -9.65
CA LEU A 117 -4.23 -5.05 -8.21
C LEU A 117 -5.49 -4.41 -7.63
N CYS A 118 -6.39 -5.25 -7.12
CA CYS A 118 -7.67 -4.80 -6.59
C CYS A 118 -7.84 -5.22 -5.11
N HIS A 119 -8.30 -4.30 -4.26
CA HIS A 119 -8.52 -4.59 -2.84
C HIS A 119 -9.87 -5.30 -2.69
N SER A 120 -9.88 -6.63 -2.59
CA SER A 120 -11.11 -7.47 -2.59
C SER A 120 -11.94 -7.42 -3.88
N SER A 121 -12.10 -6.26 -4.52
CA SER A 121 -12.67 -6.07 -5.86
C SER A 121 -12.18 -4.76 -6.48
N CYS A 122 -12.18 -4.67 -7.81
CA CYS A 122 -11.71 -3.47 -8.50
C CYS A 122 -12.68 -2.28 -8.37
N ASP A 123 -13.93 -2.53 -7.99
CA ASP A 123 -14.89 -1.47 -7.66
C ASP A 123 -14.59 -0.79 -6.31
N LEU A 124 -13.90 -1.48 -5.40
CA LEU A 124 -13.60 -0.97 -4.06
C LEU A 124 -12.34 -0.10 -4.05
N LEU A 125 -11.24 -0.63 -4.59
CA LEU A 125 -10.00 0.11 -4.80
C LEU A 125 -9.14 -0.63 -5.83
N ASP A 126 -8.94 0.02 -6.96
CA ASP A 126 -8.09 -0.43 -8.06
C ASP A 126 -6.77 0.35 -8.03
N ALA A 127 -5.66 -0.37 -7.89
CA ALA A 127 -4.30 0.17 -7.85
C ALA A 127 -3.56 0.02 -9.20
N GLY A 128 -4.25 -0.42 -10.24
CA GLY A 128 -3.70 -0.64 -11.57
C GLY A 128 -3.14 -2.05 -11.78
N SER A 129 -2.63 -2.30 -12.99
CA SER A 129 -2.05 -3.59 -13.38
C SER A 129 -0.88 -4.03 -12.48
N LEU A 130 -0.77 -5.33 -12.25
CA LEU A 130 0.38 -5.94 -11.58
C LEU A 130 1.70 -5.59 -12.30
N GLU A 131 1.72 -5.57 -13.63
CA GLU A 131 2.91 -5.25 -14.44
C GLU A 131 3.47 -3.86 -14.08
N THR A 132 2.62 -2.85 -14.01
CA THR A 132 3.04 -1.47 -13.69
C THR A 132 3.63 -1.37 -12.28
N TRP A 133 3.01 -2.04 -11.31
CA TRP A 133 3.50 -2.08 -9.94
C TRP A 133 4.85 -2.81 -9.83
N LEU A 134 4.99 -3.95 -10.50
CA LEU A 134 6.24 -4.70 -10.59
C LEU A 134 7.35 -3.91 -11.30
N ALA A 135 7.03 -3.14 -12.35
CA ALA A 135 7.99 -2.29 -13.04
C ALA A 135 8.56 -1.19 -12.13
N GLY A 136 7.74 -0.63 -11.22
CA GLY A 136 8.21 0.28 -10.17
C GLY A 136 9.20 -0.39 -9.22
N ILE A 137 8.89 -1.61 -8.77
CA ILE A 137 9.76 -2.41 -7.89
C ILE A 137 11.05 -2.83 -8.61
N LYS A 138 10.98 -3.18 -9.90
CA LYS A 138 12.16 -3.45 -10.75
C LYS A 138 13.10 -2.26 -10.75
N THR A 139 12.57 -1.07 -11.04
CA THR A 139 13.33 0.18 -11.06
C THR A 139 14.01 0.42 -9.70
N TRP A 140 13.31 0.15 -8.60
CA TRP A 140 13.87 0.24 -7.27
C TRP A 140 15.01 -0.78 -7.06
N LEU A 141 14.81 -2.07 -7.36
CA LEU A 141 15.83 -3.11 -7.21
C LEU A 141 17.07 -2.88 -8.07
N ASP A 142 16.93 -2.23 -9.22
CA ASP A 142 18.05 -1.81 -10.08
C ASP A 142 18.92 -0.74 -9.42
N GLY A 143 18.27 0.22 -8.77
CA GLY A 143 18.94 1.28 -8.01
C GLY A 143 19.53 0.82 -6.68
N HIS A 144 19.12 -0.35 -6.18
CA HIS A 144 19.47 -0.86 -4.86
C HIS A 144 20.09 -2.27 -4.94
N PRO A 145 21.37 -2.39 -5.38
CA PRO A 145 22.00 -3.67 -5.68
C PRO A 145 22.26 -4.56 -4.46
N ASP A 146 22.25 -3.99 -3.26
CA ASP A 146 22.58 -4.65 -1.98
C ASP A 146 21.34 -5.07 -1.18
N GLU A 147 20.18 -5.07 -1.84
CA GLU A 147 18.87 -5.31 -1.24
C GLU A 147 18.28 -6.64 -1.71
N VAL A 148 17.67 -7.38 -0.78
CA VAL A 148 16.90 -8.61 -1.00
C VAL A 148 15.47 -8.37 -0.52
N ILE A 149 14.49 -8.55 -1.40
CA ILE A 149 13.08 -8.32 -1.10
C ILE A 149 12.23 -9.57 -1.33
N THR A 150 11.06 -9.58 -0.71
CA THR A 150 10.04 -10.61 -0.88
C THR A 150 8.77 -9.98 -1.44
N ILE A 151 8.15 -10.62 -2.43
CA ILE A 151 6.82 -10.29 -2.91
C ILE A 151 5.89 -11.45 -2.59
N LEU A 152 4.75 -11.15 -1.96
CA LEU A 152 3.68 -12.12 -1.71
C LEU A 152 2.42 -11.65 -2.45
N LEU A 153 1.93 -12.45 -3.40
CA LEU A 153 0.71 -12.14 -4.15
C LEU A 153 -0.42 -13.06 -3.72
N VAL A 154 -1.51 -12.47 -3.25
CA VAL A 154 -2.77 -13.19 -3.04
C VAL A 154 -3.44 -13.36 -4.41
N ASN A 155 -3.56 -14.60 -4.89
CA ASN A 155 -4.22 -14.95 -6.15
C ASN A 155 -5.76 -14.92 -5.99
N GLY A 156 -6.29 -13.73 -5.70
CA GLY A 156 -7.70 -13.49 -5.43
C GLY A 156 -8.59 -13.89 -6.60
N GLY A 157 -9.62 -14.68 -6.33
CA GLY A 157 -10.53 -15.22 -7.35
C GLY A 157 -10.01 -16.47 -8.09
N GLY A 158 -8.79 -16.94 -7.79
CA GLY A 158 -8.23 -18.20 -8.33
C GLY A 158 -8.07 -18.23 -9.85
N GLY A 159 -7.98 -17.05 -10.47
CA GLY A 159 -8.14 -16.89 -11.92
C GLY A 159 -6.88 -17.14 -12.75
N HIS A 160 -5.69 -16.90 -12.20
CA HIS A 160 -4.45 -16.89 -12.99
C HIS A 160 -3.49 -18.02 -12.64
N ASP A 161 -2.89 -18.60 -13.68
CA ASP A 161 -1.87 -19.65 -13.56
C ASP A 161 -0.43 -19.11 -13.48
N ALA A 162 0.52 -19.99 -13.18
CA ALA A 162 1.93 -19.63 -13.08
C ALA A 162 2.52 -19.11 -14.39
N ALA A 163 1.95 -19.44 -15.55
CA ALA A 163 2.42 -18.92 -16.83
C ALA A 163 1.94 -17.48 -17.06
N GLU A 164 0.73 -17.14 -16.63
CA GLU A 164 0.23 -15.76 -16.66
C GLU A 164 1.04 -14.85 -15.74
N PHE A 165 1.22 -15.23 -14.47
CA PHE A 165 2.12 -14.50 -13.57
C PHE A 165 3.54 -14.42 -14.13
N GLY A 166 4.07 -15.55 -14.59
CA GLY A 166 5.42 -15.65 -15.16
C GLY A 166 5.68 -14.62 -16.26
N ARG A 167 4.76 -14.50 -17.22
CA ARG A 167 4.86 -13.50 -18.29
C ARG A 167 4.85 -12.06 -17.79
N VAL A 168 4.06 -11.76 -16.76
CA VAL A 168 4.01 -10.41 -16.16
C VAL A 168 5.34 -10.08 -15.45
N PHE A 169 5.94 -11.05 -14.75
CA PHE A 169 7.27 -10.89 -14.14
C PHE A 169 8.38 -10.72 -15.18
N GLU A 170 8.34 -11.48 -16.28
CA GLU A 170 9.26 -11.33 -17.43
C GLU A 170 9.11 -9.97 -18.11
N ALA A 171 7.87 -9.51 -18.33
CA ALA A 171 7.59 -8.19 -18.92
C ALA A 171 8.13 -7.06 -18.05
N ALA A 172 7.99 -7.16 -16.73
CA ALA A 172 8.59 -6.24 -15.77
C ALA A 172 10.11 -6.43 -15.60
N GLY A 173 10.69 -7.54 -16.09
CA GLY A 173 12.11 -7.89 -15.96
C GLY A 173 12.55 -8.33 -14.57
N LEU A 174 11.62 -8.69 -13.68
CA LEU A 174 11.93 -9.13 -12.31
C LEU A 174 12.31 -10.61 -12.20
N ASP A 175 11.98 -11.41 -13.22
CA ASP A 175 12.37 -12.82 -13.35
C ASP A 175 13.90 -13.01 -13.24
N ALA A 176 14.68 -12.04 -13.74
CA ALA A 176 16.13 -12.02 -13.65
C ALA A 176 16.64 -12.10 -12.20
N TYR A 177 15.91 -11.51 -11.24
CA TYR A 177 16.24 -11.50 -9.80
C TYR A 177 15.62 -12.67 -9.02
N GLY A 178 14.72 -13.44 -9.63
CA GLY A 178 13.98 -14.51 -8.97
C GLY A 178 14.87 -15.59 -8.38
N HIS A 179 14.81 -15.76 -7.05
CA HIS A 179 15.47 -16.84 -6.34
C HIS A 179 14.67 -18.14 -6.51
N VAL A 180 15.38 -19.20 -6.90
CA VAL A 180 14.83 -20.55 -6.98
C VAL A 180 15.39 -21.35 -5.80
N PRO A 181 14.57 -21.76 -4.83
CA PRO A 181 14.99 -22.66 -3.76
C PRO A 181 15.58 -23.96 -4.34
N PRO A 182 16.59 -24.57 -3.69
CA PRO A 182 17.15 -25.82 -4.17
C PRO A 182 16.06 -26.92 -4.26
N PRO A 183 16.09 -27.76 -5.32
CA PRO A 183 15.06 -28.76 -5.58
C PRO A 183 14.88 -29.68 -4.38
N GLN A 184 13.64 -29.82 -3.91
CA GLN A 184 13.30 -30.73 -2.82
C GLN A 184 13.41 -32.18 -3.28
N PRO A 185 13.88 -33.11 -2.42
CA PRO A 185 13.69 -34.53 -2.66
C PRO A 185 12.18 -34.81 -2.80
N ALA A 186 11.75 -35.36 -3.93
CA ALA A 186 10.35 -35.67 -4.21
C ALA A 186 9.69 -36.63 -3.17
N THR A 187 10.49 -37.21 -2.28
CA THR A 187 10.09 -38.13 -1.22
C THR A 187 9.80 -37.45 0.13
N THR A 188 10.06 -36.16 0.29
CA THR A 188 9.79 -35.42 1.52
C THR A 188 8.98 -34.18 1.19
N ALA A 189 7.74 -34.11 1.67
CA ALA A 189 6.88 -32.92 1.56
C ALA A 189 7.30 -31.81 2.54
N ALA A 190 8.61 -31.64 2.75
CA ALA A 190 9.20 -30.63 3.59
C ALA A 190 9.58 -29.41 2.73
N ALA A 191 9.44 -28.21 3.29
CA ALA A 191 10.02 -27.02 2.71
C ALA A 191 11.54 -27.06 2.87
N THR A 192 12.28 -26.38 1.98
CA THR A 192 13.73 -26.33 2.09
C THR A 192 14.18 -25.72 3.41
N THR A 193 15.09 -26.39 4.10
CA THR A 193 15.83 -25.82 5.23
C THR A 193 17.20 -25.31 4.80
N ALA A 194 17.46 -25.19 3.49
CA ALA A 194 18.74 -24.77 2.92
C ALA A 194 18.64 -23.41 2.23
N TRP A 195 18.07 -22.42 2.90
CA TRP A 195 18.01 -21.05 2.39
C TRP A 195 19.41 -20.40 2.41
N PRO A 196 19.80 -19.69 1.33
CA PRO A 196 21.07 -18.96 1.27
C PRO A 196 21.14 -17.79 2.26
N THR A 197 22.35 -17.27 2.49
CA THR A 197 22.52 -15.98 3.20
C THR A 197 22.15 -14.81 2.30
N LEU A 198 21.74 -13.68 2.88
CA LEU A 198 21.42 -12.48 2.10
C LEU A 198 22.61 -12.04 1.23
N GLY A 199 23.82 -12.07 1.78
CA GLY A 199 25.04 -11.74 1.03
C GLY A 199 25.27 -12.66 -0.16
N SER A 200 24.97 -13.96 -0.04
CA SER A 200 25.08 -14.90 -1.16
C SER A 200 23.98 -14.71 -2.21
N MET A 201 22.75 -14.33 -1.80
CA MET A 201 21.67 -13.96 -2.73
C MET A 201 22.04 -12.72 -3.55
N ILE A 202 22.63 -11.71 -2.89
CA ILE A 202 23.12 -10.49 -3.54
C ILE A 202 24.27 -10.79 -4.50
N ALA A 203 25.25 -11.59 -4.07
CA ALA A 203 26.38 -11.97 -4.92
C ALA A 203 25.94 -12.75 -6.18
N ALA A 204 24.90 -13.57 -6.06
CA ALA A 204 24.30 -14.31 -7.17
C ALA A 204 23.30 -13.50 -8.01
N ASP A 205 23.00 -12.26 -7.60
CA ASP A 205 21.93 -11.42 -8.13
C ASP A 205 20.55 -12.09 -8.15
N LYS A 206 20.31 -13.00 -7.19
CA LYS A 206 19.03 -13.69 -6.98
C LYS A 206 18.35 -13.13 -5.74
N ARG A 207 17.95 -11.86 -5.85
CA ARG A 207 17.58 -10.96 -4.75
C ARG A 207 16.06 -10.80 -4.55
N LEU A 208 15.25 -11.55 -5.29
CA LEU A 208 13.79 -11.51 -5.18
C LEU A 208 13.25 -12.89 -4.81
N VAL A 209 12.50 -13.00 -3.72
CA VAL A 209 11.72 -14.20 -3.38
C VAL A 209 10.25 -13.92 -3.66
N VAL A 210 9.57 -14.79 -4.41
CA VAL A 210 8.17 -14.59 -4.79
C VAL A 210 7.32 -15.74 -4.27
N PHE A 211 6.33 -15.41 -3.44
CA PHE A 211 5.28 -16.33 -3.02
C PHE A 211 3.95 -15.92 -3.67
N ILE A 212 3.18 -16.90 -4.13
CA ILE A 212 1.82 -16.68 -4.63
C ILE A 212 0.87 -17.61 -3.87
N GLU A 213 -0.17 -17.04 -3.28
CA GLU A 213 -1.21 -17.80 -2.60
C GLU A 213 -1.91 -18.73 -3.60
N SER A 214 -2.02 -20.01 -3.28
CA SER A 214 -2.82 -20.99 -4.05
C SER A 214 -2.46 -21.10 -5.54
N ILE A 215 -1.18 -21.19 -5.88
CA ILE A 215 -0.71 -21.43 -7.25
C ILE A 215 -0.20 -22.87 -7.46
N THR A 216 -0.38 -23.41 -8.67
CA THR A 216 0.29 -24.65 -9.09
C THR A 216 1.68 -24.32 -9.63
N PRO A 217 2.77 -24.86 -9.03
CA PRO A 217 4.14 -24.57 -9.49
C PRO A 217 4.37 -24.97 -10.95
N SER A 218 5.16 -24.17 -11.66
CA SER A 218 5.54 -24.43 -13.06
C SER A 218 7.05 -24.52 -13.23
N PRO A 219 7.59 -25.56 -13.90
CA PRO A 219 9.02 -25.64 -14.18
C PRO A 219 9.51 -24.58 -15.17
N ALA A 220 8.61 -23.93 -15.92
CA ALA A 220 8.95 -22.78 -16.77
C ALA A 220 9.21 -21.52 -15.94
N TYR A 221 8.58 -21.40 -14.78
CA TYR A 221 8.68 -20.25 -13.88
C TYR A 221 9.05 -20.70 -12.45
N PRO A 222 10.23 -21.31 -12.26
CA PRO A 222 10.58 -22.01 -11.02
C PRO A 222 10.79 -21.09 -9.81
N PHE A 223 10.85 -19.77 -10.02
CA PHE A 223 10.96 -18.77 -8.96
C PHE A 223 9.59 -18.35 -8.37
N LEU A 224 8.48 -18.73 -9.02
CA LEU A 224 7.13 -18.49 -8.51
C LEU A 224 6.76 -19.62 -7.55
N LEU A 225 6.88 -19.34 -6.25
CA LEU A 225 6.68 -20.34 -5.20
C LEU A 225 5.22 -20.35 -4.76
N SER A 226 4.65 -21.54 -4.59
CA SER A 226 3.36 -21.69 -3.91
C SER A 226 3.54 -21.35 -2.43
N GLU A 227 2.87 -20.29 -1.97
CA GLU A 227 3.03 -19.76 -0.62
C GLU A 227 2.94 -20.87 0.42
N PHE A 228 1.87 -21.64 0.42
CA PHE A 228 1.59 -22.62 1.47
C PHE A 228 2.46 -23.89 1.42
N GLU A 229 3.27 -24.08 0.38
CA GLU A 229 4.35 -25.07 0.41
C GLU A 229 5.49 -24.62 1.34
N TYR A 230 5.75 -23.31 1.42
CA TYR A 230 6.90 -22.74 2.13
C TYR A 230 6.54 -21.95 3.39
N VAL A 231 5.34 -21.39 3.49
CA VAL A 231 4.90 -20.45 4.51
C VAL A 231 3.74 -21.03 5.30
N PHE A 232 3.69 -20.75 6.60
CA PHE A 232 2.47 -20.86 7.39
C PHE A 232 2.23 -19.53 8.10
N GLU A 233 0.98 -19.22 8.42
CA GLU A 233 0.65 -17.91 8.99
C GLU A 233 -0.40 -17.95 10.10
N THR A 234 -0.37 -16.91 10.93
CA THR A 234 -1.37 -16.63 11.97
C THR A 234 -2.68 -16.12 11.34
N PRO A 235 -3.80 -16.09 12.09
CA PRO A 235 -5.05 -15.52 11.59
C PRO A 235 -4.86 -14.09 11.08
N TYR A 236 -5.39 -13.78 9.89
CA TYR A 236 -5.36 -12.43 9.32
C TYR A 236 -6.60 -11.60 9.69
N ALA A 237 -7.74 -12.24 9.95
CA ALA A 237 -9.04 -11.57 10.17
C ALA A 237 -9.24 -11.12 11.63
N VAL A 238 -8.32 -10.31 12.17
CA VAL A 238 -8.36 -9.82 13.55
C VAL A 238 -9.22 -8.56 13.65
N THR A 239 -10.22 -8.53 14.53
CA THR A 239 -11.14 -7.39 14.70
C THR A 239 -11.07 -6.72 16.08
N SER A 240 -10.29 -7.28 17.00
CA SER A 240 -10.11 -6.82 18.37
C SER A 240 -8.62 -6.76 18.72
N PRO A 241 -8.14 -5.80 19.52
CA PRO A 241 -6.76 -5.75 20.01
C PRO A 241 -6.32 -7.04 20.75
N THR A 242 -7.26 -7.76 21.37
CA THR A 242 -7.04 -9.06 22.03
C THR A 242 -6.99 -10.26 21.08
N GLY A 243 -7.30 -10.07 19.79
CA GLY A 243 -7.51 -11.16 18.84
C GLY A 243 -6.22 -11.73 18.25
N PHE A 244 -5.11 -10.99 18.34
CA PHE A 244 -3.79 -11.45 17.90
C PHE A 244 -3.38 -12.69 18.68
N ASN A 245 -2.90 -13.71 17.96
CA ASN A 245 -2.46 -14.98 18.53
C ASN A 245 -1.49 -15.68 17.57
N CYS A 246 -0.85 -16.73 18.06
CA CYS A 246 0.24 -17.40 17.35
C CYS A 246 -0.13 -18.81 16.89
N THR A 247 -1.43 -19.09 16.72
CA THR A 247 -1.88 -20.36 16.16
C THR A 247 -1.60 -20.40 14.67
N LEU A 248 -1.50 -21.61 14.12
CA LEU A 248 -1.47 -21.80 12.67
C LEU A 248 -2.91 -21.68 12.16
N ASP A 249 -3.16 -20.72 11.28
CA ASP A 249 -4.47 -20.54 10.63
C ASP A 249 -4.45 -20.92 9.16
N ARG A 250 -3.40 -20.54 8.41
CA ARG A 250 -3.27 -20.87 6.99
C ARG A 250 -1.95 -21.59 6.68
N PRO A 251 -1.96 -22.58 5.75
CA PRO A 251 -3.11 -23.05 4.94
C PRO A 251 -4.24 -23.65 5.80
N ARG A 252 -5.46 -23.87 5.26
CA ARG A 252 -6.52 -24.64 5.93
C ARG A 252 -6.84 -25.88 5.08
N ASN A 253 -6.81 -27.08 5.66
CA ASN A 253 -7.30 -28.31 5.03
C ASN A 253 -6.68 -28.70 3.67
N GLN A 254 -5.35 -28.67 3.53
CA GLN A 254 -4.71 -29.31 2.37
C GLN A 254 -4.56 -30.82 2.59
N ALA A 255 -4.94 -31.62 1.59
CA ALA A 255 -4.91 -33.09 1.61
C ALA A 255 -3.49 -33.70 1.60
N ALA A 256 -2.46 -32.89 1.78
CA ALA A 256 -1.07 -33.34 1.83
C ALA A 256 -0.74 -33.91 3.22
N ALA A 257 0.00 -35.02 3.25
CA ALA A 257 0.33 -35.79 4.45
C ALA A 257 1.15 -35.03 5.53
N TRP A 258 1.54 -33.78 5.27
CA TRP A 258 2.24 -32.90 6.20
C TRP A 258 1.33 -31.91 6.94
N TRP A 259 0.03 -31.84 6.62
CA TRP A 259 -0.90 -30.89 7.25
C TRP A 259 -0.76 -30.92 8.77
N SER A 260 -0.20 -29.83 9.27
CA SER A 260 0.42 -29.72 10.58
C SER A 260 -0.60 -29.09 11.52
N ALA A 261 -1.10 -29.85 12.50
CA ALA A 261 -2.08 -29.33 13.46
C ALA A 261 -1.50 -28.26 14.43
N SER A 262 -0.22 -27.89 14.29
CA SER A 262 0.46 -26.94 15.16
C SER A 262 1.58 -26.15 14.46
N PRO A 263 1.92 -24.94 14.94
CA PRO A 263 3.11 -24.22 14.50
C PRO A 263 4.41 -25.02 14.64
N SER A 264 4.54 -25.83 15.71
CA SER A 264 5.75 -26.63 15.95
C SER A 264 6.02 -27.65 14.84
N THR A 265 4.97 -28.26 14.29
CA THR A 265 5.10 -29.25 13.22
C THR A 265 5.37 -28.57 11.87
N ALA A 266 4.79 -27.40 11.61
CA ALA A 266 5.12 -26.57 10.45
C ALA A 266 6.61 -26.14 10.44
N LEU A 267 7.13 -25.72 11.59
CA LEU A 267 8.54 -25.32 11.76
C LEU A 267 9.49 -26.51 11.56
N GLN A 268 9.15 -27.69 12.07
CA GLN A 268 9.92 -28.92 11.82
C GLN A 268 9.93 -29.32 10.34
N ALA A 269 8.86 -29.02 9.61
CA ALA A 269 8.77 -29.19 8.17
C ALA A 269 9.50 -28.09 7.38
N GLY A 270 10.19 -27.17 8.04
CA GLY A 270 10.98 -26.12 7.40
C GLY A 270 10.19 -24.91 6.91
N LYS A 271 8.91 -24.76 7.30
CA LYS A 271 8.09 -23.64 6.87
C LYS A 271 8.50 -22.32 7.54
N LEU A 272 8.36 -21.24 6.78
CA LEU A 272 8.60 -19.87 7.20
C LEU A 272 7.37 -19.33 7.93
N PRO A 273 7.49 -18.92 9.21
CA PRO A 273 6.38 -18.30 9.95
C PRO A 273 6.10 -16.88 9.45
N LEU A 274 4.85 -16.61 9.08
CA LEU A 274 4.32 -15.28 8.81
C LEU A 274 3.35 -14.87 9.92
N MET A 275 3.62 -13.73 10.55
CA MET A 275 2.77 -13.13 11.58
C MET A 275 1.93 -12.01 10.95
N ASN A 276 0.64 -12.27 10.76
CA ASN A 276 -0.32 -11.23 10.40
C ASN A 276 -0.57 -10.35 11.62
N HIS A 277 -0.30 -9.05 11.49
CA HIS A 277 -0.47 -8.09 12.57
C HIS A 277 -1.08 -6.78 12.08
N PHE A 278 -2.35 -6.86 11.71
CA PHE A 278 -3.20 -5.74 11.38
C PHE A 278 -4.61 -6.01 11.90
N ARG A 279 -5.33 -4.95 12.26
CA ARG A 279 -6.69 -5.02 12.77
C ARG A 279 -7.65 -4.47 11.72
N TYR A 280 -8.80 -5.13 11.60
CA TYR A 280 -9.90 -4.68 10.77
C TYR A 280 -11.03 -4.09 11.61
N ASN A 281 -11.60 -3.02 11.09
CA ASN A 281 -12.98 -2.65 11.37
C ASN A 281 -13.93 -3.42 10.46
N THR A 282 -15.17 -3.55 10.91
CA THR A 282 -16.22 -4.23 10.16
C THR A 282 -17.40 -3.30 9.93
N ILE A 283 -17.95 -3.32 8.72
CA ILE A 283 -19.25 -2.72 8.42
C ILE A 283 -20.14 -3.83 7.88
N ASP A 284 -21.25 -4.11 8.56
CA ASP A 284 -22.29 -4.99 8.05
C ASP A 284 -23.16 -4.19 7.08
N THR A 285 -23.14 -4.59 5.81
CA THR A 285 -23.96 -3.98 4.74
C THR A 285 -25.25 -4.77 4.47
N GLY A 286 -25.56 -5.78 5.30
CA GLY A 286 -26.69 -6.68 5.15
C GLY A 286 -26.41 -7.82 4.16
N SER A 287 -27.21 -8.89 4.24
CA SER A 287 -27.11 -10.09 3.39
C SER A 287 -28.16 -10.15 2.26
N GLY A 288 -28.87 -9.04 2.02
CA GLY A 288 -29.92 -8.93 0.99
C GLY A 288 -29.39 -8.55 -0.39
N ALA A 289 -30.30 -8.47 -1.37
CA ALA A 289 -29.99 -8.01 -2.73
C ALA A 289 -29.58 -6.52 -2.73
N GLY A 290 -28.28 -6.27 -2.55
CA GLY A 290 -27.68 -4.95 -2.39
C GLY A 290 -26.71 -4.82 -1.21
N GLY A 291 -26.70 -5.80 -0.30
CA GLY A 291 -25.70 -5.91 0.75
C GLY A 291 -24.52 -6.79 0.30
N LEU A 292 -23.30 -6.33 0.54
CA LEU A 292 -22.05 -7.04 0.26
C LEU A 292 -21.65 -7.97 1.43
N GLY A 293 -22.53 -8.15 2.43
CA GLY A 293 -22.19 -8.80 3.70
C GLY A 293 -21.33 -7.92 4.60
N THR A 294 -20.50 -8.56 5.43
CA THR A 294 -19.55 -7.86 6.30
C THR A 294 -18.31 -7.45 5.51
N ILE A 295 -18.10 -6.14 5.36
CA ILE A 295 -16.89 -5.59 4.76
C ILE A 295 -15.86 -5.35 5.86
N MET A 296 -14.63 -5.80 5.64
CA MET A 296 -13.48 -5.56 6.52
C MET A 296 -12.58 -4.49 5.92
N PHE A 297 -12.17 -3.50 6.71
CA PHE A 297 -11.25 -2.46 6.27
C PHE A 297 -10.23 -2.10 7.38
N PRO A 298 -9.01 -1.62 7.02
CA PRO A 298 -7.95 -1.36 7.99
C PRO A 298 -8.36 -0.37 9.08
N ALA A 299 -8.17 -0.77 10.34
CA ALA A 299 -8.43 0.03 11.54
C ALA A 299 -7.30 1.04 11.79
N SER A 300 -7.27 2.10 10.99
CA SER A 300 -6.24 3.15 11.06
C SER A 300 -6.26 3.97 12.36
N GLU A 301 -7.38 4.01 13.08
CA GLU A 301 -7.53 4.82 14.29
C GLU A 301 -6.65 4.35 15.46
N ASP A 302 -6.30 3.06 15.50
CA ASP A 302 -5.51 2.44 16.57
C ASP A 302 -4.09 2.08 16.10
N VAL A 303 -3.67 2.53 14.91
CA VAL A 303 -2.44 2.01 14.29
C VAL A 303 -1.17 2.37 15.04
N ALA A 304 -1.17 3.51 15.75
CA ALA A 304 -0.05 3.87 16.63
C ALA A 304 0.18 2.86 17.77
N VAL A 305 -0.89 2.21 18.24
CA VAL A 305 -0.81 1.14 19.24
C VAL A 305 -0.51 -0.19 18.57
N THR A 306 -1.26 -0.52 17.50
CA THR A 306 -1.11 -1.78 16.77
C THR A 306 0.33 -1.95 16.30
N ASN A 307 0.93 -0.96 15.65
CA ASN A 307 2.30 -1.06 15.16
C ASN A 307 3.38 -0.84 16.24
N SER A 308 3.01 -0.45 17.46
CA SER A 308 3.97 -0.12 18.52
C SER A 308 4.93 -1.27 18.82
N PRO A 309 6.25 -1.01 18.94
CA PRO A 309 7.23 -2.00 19.37
C PRO A 309 7.16 -2.31 20.88
N ASP A 310 6.32 -1.61 21.64
CA ASP A 310 6.21 -1.77 23.08
C ASP A 310 5.81 -3.19 23.48
N VAL A 311 6.55 -3.74 24.45
CA VAL A 311 6.31 -5.07 25.06
C VAL A 311 5.70 -4.95 26.47
N GLY A 312 5.36 -3.75 26.91
CA GLY A 312 4.92 -3.44 28.27
C GLY A 312 3.46 -3.83 28.57
N ARG A 313 3.17 -4.14 29.85
CA ARG A 313 1.80 -4.37 30.33
C ARG A 313 0.98 -3.07 30.22
N GLY A 314 0.06 -3.01 29.27
CA GLY A 314 -0.82 -1.85 29.03
C GLY A 314 -1.04 -1.50 27.56
N GLN A 315 -0.25 -2.06 26.64
CA GLN A 315 -0.36 -1.88 25.19
C GLN A 315 -0.96 -3.15 24.56
N GLU A 316 -2.19 -3.47 24.92
CA GLU A 316 -2.88 -4.63 24.35
C GLU A 316 -3.02 -4.49 22.83
N GLY A 317 -2.58 -5.51 22.10
CA GLY A 317 -2.59 -5.52 20.65
C GLY A 317 -1.39 -4.87 19.97
N SER A 318 -0.32 -4.52 20.70
CA SER A 318 0.91 -4.01 20.09
C SER A 318 1.72 -5.08 19.35
N LEU A 319 2.45 -4.63 18.33
CA LEU A 319 3.29 -5.45 17.49
C LEU A 319 4.42 -6.12 18.27
N GLY A 320 5.07 -5.38 19.17
CA GLY A 320 6.13 -5.90 20.03
C GLY A 320 5.64 -7.05 20.92
N ALA A 321 4.47 -6.89 21.55
CA ALA A 321 3.90 -7.92 22.41
C ALA A 321 3.45 -9.16 21.62
N HIS A 322 2.85 -8.97 20.44
CA HIS A 322 2.48 -10.09 19.56
C HIS A 322 3.70 -10.88 19.10
N ALA A 323 4.76 -10.19 18.69
CA ALA A 323 6.03 -10.80 18.31
C ALA A 323 6.63 -11.66 19.43
N ASP A 324 6.69 -11.15 20.67
CA ASP A 324 7.22 -11.90 21.82
C ASP A 324 6.36 -13.12 22.16
N MET A 325 5.04 -12.98 22.07
CA MET A 325 4.12 -14.09 22.25
C MET A 325 4.39 -15.20 21.22
N CYS A 326 4.62 -14.83 19.95
CA CYS A 326 4.86 -15.80 18.88
C CYS A 326 6.24 -16.43 18.96
N VAL A 327 7.29 -15.68 19.30
CA VAL A 327 8.61 -16.24 19.62
C VAL A 327 8.49 -17.28 20.73
N GLY A 328 7.74 -17.00 21.80
CA GLY A 328 7.49 -17.94 22.89
C GLY A 328 6.72 -19.19 22.44
N ALA A 329 5.63 -19.01 21.69
CA ALA A 329 4.79 -20.10 21.19
C ALA A 329 5.50 -20.98 20.14
N TRP A 330 6.49 -20.43 19.44
CA TRP A 330 7.22 -21.07 18.34
C TRP A 330 8.60 -21.56 18.76
N ALA A 331 8.75 -21.94 20.05
CA ALA A 331 9.97 -22.52 20.61
C ALA A 331 11.22 -21.65 20.38
N GLY A 332 11.08 -20.32 20.47
CA GLY A 332 12.15 -19.35 20.27
C GLY A 332 12.38 -18.95 18.81
N ARG A 333 11.63 -19.51 17.84
CA ARG A 333 11.73 -19.09 16.44
C ARG A 333 10.99 -17.77 16.24
N ALA A 334 11.71 -16.73 15.83
CA ALA A 334 11.12 -15.47 15.40
C ALA A 334 10.32 -15.65 14.09
N PRO A 335 9.26 -14.83 13.88
CA PRO A 335 8.62 -14.73 12.57
C PRO A 335 9.66 -14.42 11.49
N THR A 336 9.59 -15.13 10.36
CA THR A 336 10.34 -14.75 9.16
C THR A 336 9.68 -13.54 8.52
N PHE A 337 8.35 -13.45 8.57
CA PHE A 337 7.59 -12.31 8.03
C PHE A 337 6.70 -11.71 9.11
N VAL A 338 6.67 -10.38 9.20
CA VAL A 338 5.78 -9.61 10.06
C VAL A 338 5.01 -8.64 9.18
N LEU A 339 3.71 -8.84 9.01
CA LEU A 339 2.91 -8.10 8.04
C LEU A 339 2.00 -7.11 8.75
N VAL A 340 2.08 -5.82 8.41
CA VAL A 340 1.33 -4.73 9.08
C VAL A 340 0.63 -3.79 8.09
N ASP A 341 -0.48 -3.18 8.53
CA ASP A 341 -1.09 -2.02 7.89
C ASP A 341 -0.41 -0.72 8.35
N PHE A 342 -0.36 0.29 7.49
CA PHE A 342 0.26 1.60 7.69
C PHE A 342 1.65 1.51 8.36
N TYR A 343 2.58 0.81 7.72
CA TYR A 343 3.92 0.52 8.26
C TYR A 343 4.68 1.74 8.80
N SER A 344 4.36 2.94 8.27
CA SER A 344 4.98 4.22 8.62
C SER A 344 4.55 4.76 9.99
N GLU A 345 3.52 4.17 10.60
CA GLU A 345 2.99 4.58 11.90
C GLU A 345 3.46 3.64 13.01
N GLY A 346 3.84 4.23 14.16
CA GLY A 346 4.29 3.57 15.41
C GLY A 346 5.44 2.60 15.18
N PRO A 347 6.73 2.98 15.32
CA PRO A 347 7.77 2.49 14.43
C PRO A 347 7.86 0.96 14.34
N ALA A 348 7.13 0.37 13.38
CA ALA A 348 6.96 -1.09 13.26
C ALA A 348 8.31 -1.79 13.01
N ILE A 349 9.20 -1.08 12.30
CA ILE A 349 10.55 -1.53 11.98
C ILE A 349 11.38 -1.84 13.23
N GLU A 350 11.15 -1.14 14.35
CA GLU A 350 11.88 -1.42 15.60
C GLU A 350 11.60 -2.83 16.12
N THR A 351 10.40 -3.38 15.89
CA THR A 351 10.11 -4.78 16.25
C THR A 351 10.93 -5.75 15.39
N ALA A 352 10.99 -5.53 14.08
CA ALA A 352 11.77 -6.37 13.18
C ALA A 352 13.28 -6.27 13.46
N ASP A 353 13.80 -5.05 13.69
CA ASP A 353 15.20 -4.81 14.05
C ASP A 353 15.58 -5.50 15.36
N ARG A 354 14.72 -5.41 16.39
CA ARG A 354 14.91 -6.10 17.68
C ARG A 354 14.98 -7.61 17.49
N LEU A 355 14.06 -8.21 16.72
CA LEU A 355 14.08 -9.64 16.43
C LEU A 355 15.30 -10.05 15.59
N ASN A 356 15.80 -9.14 14.77
CA ASN A 356 17.02 -9.36 13.99
C ASN A 356 18.32 -9.11 14.79
N GLY A 357 18.25 -8.50 15.97
CA GLY A 357 19.44 -8.03 16.69
C GLY A 357 20.18 -6.93 15.92
N VAL A 358 19.48 -6.19 15.06
CA VAL A 358 19.98 -4.96 14.44
C VAL A 358 19.82 -3.87 15.49
N ALA A 359 20.91 -3.16 15.80
CA ALA A 359 20.82 -2.03 16.71
C ALA A 359 19.93 -0.98 16.04
N SER A 360 18.81 -0.63 16.67
CA SER A 360 18.09 0.56 16.28
C SER A 360 19.09 1.72 16.33
N SER A 361 19.09 2.56 15.30
CA SER A 361 19.75 3.86 15.37
C SER A 361 18.99 4.73 16.36
N SER A 362 19.00 4.34 17.63
CA SER A 362 18.42 5.10 18.72
C SER A 362 19.30 6.32 18.91
N SER A 363 18.81 7.43 18.38
CA SER A 363 19.13 8.75 18.87
C SER A 363 18.82 8.79 20.38
N ASN A 364 19.81 8.53 21.22
CA ASN A 364 19.97 9.21 22.51
C ASN A 364 21.32 8.92 23.16
N GLY A 365 22.12 9.97 23.29
CA GLY A 365 23.41 9.96 23.98
C GLY A 365 24.12 11.30 23.81
N GLY A 366 23.62 12.33 24.49
CA GLY A 366 24.37 13.56 24.70
C GLY A 366 25.74 13.23 25.31
N GLY A 367 26.79 13.54 24.56
CA GLY A 367 28.19 13.40 24.95
C GLY A 367 29.01 14.16 23.92
N GLY A 368 29.30 15.42 24.23
CA GLY A 368 29.95 16.34 23.30
C GLY A 368 31.33 15.88 22.84
N SER A 369 31.60 16.10 21.56
CA SER A 369 32.92 16.47 21.08
C SER A 369 32.75 17.52 19.98
N SER A 370 33.35 18.66 20.25
CA SER A 370 33.32 19.94 19.56
C SER A 370 34.02 19.96 18.20
N GLY A 371 33.41 20.65 17.22
CA GLY A 371 34.02 21.09 15.94
C GLY A 371 33.04 21.98 15.15
N PRO A 372 33.51 23.03 14.42
CA PRO A 372 33.05 24.40 14.63
C PRO A 372 31.80 24.80 13.82
N GLN A 373 30.90 25.53 14.48
CA GLN A 373 29.83 26.30 13.87
C GLN A 373 30.40 27.50 13.08
N SER A 374 29.92 27.68 11.86
CA SER A 374 29.97 28.96 11.15
C SER A 374 28.55 29.37 10.78
N SER A 375 28.04 30.40 11.46
CA SER A 375 26.79 31.07 11.14
C SER A 375 27.05 32.22 10.15
N PRO A 376 26.21 32.44 9.13
CA PRO A 376 26.24 33.68 8.36
C PRO A 376 25.44 34.75 9.11
N ALA A 377 26.10 35.86 9.45
CA ALA A 377 25.46 37.05 9.97
C ALA A 377 24.73 37.82 8.85
N THR A 378 23.48 38.18 9.09
CA THR A 378 22.73 39.22 8.37
C THR A 378 23.31 40.61 8.62
N PRO A 379 23.44 41.48 7.59
CA PRO A 379 23.52 42.91 7.79
C PRO A 379 22.26 43.64 7.27
N SER A 380 21.73 44.53 8.12
CA SER A 380 20.75 45.58 7.78
C SER A 380 21.32 46.62 6.81
N PRO A 381 20.51 47.32 6.01
CA PRO A 381 20.98 48.43 5.20
C PRO A 381 20.81 49.76 5.95
N SER A 382 21.91 50.50 6.12
CA SER A 382 21.90 51.94 6.36
C SER A 382 22.52 52.64 5.17
N ALA A 383 21.79 53.62 4.64
CA ALA A 383 22.15 54.43 3.49
C ALA A 383 23.38 55.33 3.76
N SER A 384 24.25 55.46 2.75
CA SER A 384 25.13 56.62 2.59
C SER A 384 25.65 56.70 1.16
N THR A 385 25.22 57.77 0.49
CA THR A 385 25.57 58.27 -0.83
C THR A 385 27.08 58.45 -1.02
N THR A 386 27.65 58.02 -2.15
CA THR A 386 28.75 58.75 -2.81
C THR A 386 28.75 58.46 -4.30
N THR A 387 28.63 59.54 -5.06
CA THR A 387 28.68 59.68 -6.52
C THR A 387 30.08 59.37 -7.05
N THR A 388 30.20 58.61 -8.15
CA THR A 388 31.20 58.87 -9.20
C THR A 388 30.70 58.33 -10.54
N THR A 389 30.50 59.26 -11.45
CA THR A 389 30.19 59.16 -12.88
C THR A 389 31.28 58.47 -13.70
N LEU A 390 30.91 57.68 -14.71
CA LEU A 390 31.66 57.54 -15.97
C LEU A 390 30.68 57.21 -17.13
N THR A 391 30.52 58.21 -18.01
CA THR A 391 30.38 58.17 -19.49
C THR A 391 30.23 56.78 -20.15
N GLY A 392 29.30 56.47 -21.05
CA GLY A 392 28.80 57.24 -22.21
C GLY A 392 29.26 56.58 -23.53
N ASN A 393 28.31 56.27 -24.43
CA ASN A 393 28.38 55.62 -25.76
C ASN A 393 28.51 54.07 -25.78
N GLY A 394 27.78 53.29 -26.58
CA GLY A 394 26.87 53.55 -27.70
C GLY A 394 27.11 52.53 -28.83
N SER A 395 26.04 52.08 -29.51
CA SER A 395 25.94 51.17 -30.69
C SER A 395 26.04 49.65 -30.40
N GLY A 396 25.25 48.72 -30.96
CA GLY A 396 24.14 48.77 -31.93
C GLY A 396 24.03 47.43 -32.69
N GLY A 397 22.83 46.83 -32.74
CA GLY A 397 22.41 45.74 -33.66
C GLY A 397 22.82 44.31 -33.26
N GLY A 398 22.02 43.24 -33.39
CA GLY A 398 20.68 43.01 -33.95
C GLY A 398 20.51 41.50 -34.19
N GLY A 399 19.28 40.97 -33.99
CA GLY A 399 18.86 39.59 -34.31
C GLY A 399 19.00 38.62 -33.13
N GLY A 400 18.06 37.75 -32.79
CA GLY A 400 16.74 37.41 -33.34
C GLY A 400 16.27 36.16 -32.58
N LEU A 401 15.10 36.27 -31.96
CA LEU A 401 14.11 35.24 -31.60
C LEU A 401 14.60 33.81 -31.32
N ASP A 402 14.48 33.36 -30.07
CA ASP A 402 13.80 32.07 -29.80
C ASP A 402 13.23 31.97 -28.38
N ARG A 403 12.22 31.10 -28.27
CA ARG A 403 11.04 31.19 -27.38
C ARG A 403 11.29 30.73 -25.93
N ASP A 404 10.62 31.43 -25.02
CA ASP A 404 10.44 31.11 -23.61
C ASP A 404 9.72 29.77 -23.37
N ASN A 405 10.22 29.00 -22.40
CA ASN A 405 9.42 28.10 -21.56
C ASN A 405 9.99 28.14 -20.14
N GLY A 406 9.36 28.93 -19.28
CA GLY A 406 9.70 29.06 -17.87
C GLY A 406 9.21 27.87 -17.05
N VAL A 407 10.13 27.27 -16.28
CA VAL A 407 9.85 26.28 -15.24
C VAL A 407 9.80 27.03 -13.90
N ALA A 408 8.65 27.02 -13.23
CA ALA A 408 8.49 27.61 -11.90
C ALA A 408 8.74 26.55 -10.81
N PHE A 409 9.75 26.77 -9.98
CA PHE A 409 10.05 26.01 -8.76
C PHE A 409 9.09 26.45 -7.64
N GLY A 410 8.33 25.50 -7.07
CA GLY A 410 7.53 25.70 -5.86
C GLY A 410 8.24 25.08 -4.64
N LEU A 411 8.62 25.92 -3.68
CA LEU A 411 9.22 25.56 -2.40
C LEU A 411 8.12 25.22 -1.38
N VAL A 412 8.19 24.05 -0.74
CA VAL A 412 7.30 23.64 0.37
C VAL A 412 8.09 23.67 1.68
N VAL A 413 7.55 24.36 2.70
CA VAL A 413 8.12 24.46 4.05
C VAL A 413 7.33 23.56 5.01
N PHE A 414 8.02 22.69 5.74
CA PHE A 414 7.46 21.86 6.81
C PHE A 414 7.64 22.56 8.18
N LEU A 415 6.62 22.48 9.04
CA LEU A 415 6.64 22.93 10.44
C LEU A 415 6.35 21.73 11.36
N THR A 416 7.29 21.43 12.25
CA THR A 416 7.22 20.35 13.25
C THR A 416 6.69 20.89 14.59
N PHE A 417 5.71 20.23 15.20
CA PHE A 417 5.28 20.48 16.59
C PHE A 417 5.70 19.34 17.52
N HIS A 418 6.18 19.70 18.72
CA HIS A 418 6.51 18.77 19.82
C HIS A 418 5.33 18.68 20.80
N ILE A 419 4.99 17.48 21.29
CA ILE A 419 3.94 17.26 22.30
C ILE A 419 4.51 16.46 23.49
N LEU A 420 4.23 16.93 24.71
CA LEU A 420 4.49 16.31 26.03
C LEU A 420 3.27 15.45 26.48
N PRO A 421 3.44 14.46 27.40
CA PRO A 421 2.41 13.44 27.68
C PRO A 421 1.40 13.84 28.78
N PRO A 422 0.17 13.26 28.81
CA PRO A 422 -0.87 13.62 29.76
C PRO A 422 -0.98 12.66 30.96
N ALA A 423 -1.33 13.22 32.12
CA ALA A 423 -1.77 12.48 33.29
C ALA A 423 -3.28 12.69 33.54
N ARG A 424 -4.00 11.56 33.70
CA ARG A 424 -5.27 11.36 34.43
C ARG A 424 -6.46 12.30 34.12
N GLN A 425 -7.47 11.74 33.44
CA GLN A 425 -8.87 12.17 33.64
C GLN A 425 -9.79 10.93 33.68
N ARG A 426 -10.11 10.47 34.89
CA ARG A 426 -11.12 9.44 35.16
C ARG A 426 -12.16 10.09 36.08
N ALA A 427 -13.06 10.90 35.51
CA ALA A 427 -14.30 11.37 36.13
C ALA A 427 -15.02 12.35 35.19
N GLN A 428 -15.77 11.88 34.20
CA GLN A 428 -16.78 12.72 33.53
C GLN A 428 -17.96 11.96 32.89
N ASP A 429 -18.12 10.67 33.18
CA ASP A 429 -19.34 9.91 32.86
C ASP A 429 -20.41 10.17 33.93
N SER A 430 -21.11 11.31 33.87
CA SER A 430 -22.39 11.52 34.62
C SER A 430 -23.14 12.82 34.30
N LYS A 431 -22.87 13.52 33.19
CA LYS A 431 -23.72 14.64 32.74
C LYS A 431 -24.01 14.56 31.25
N MET A 432 -24.85 13.60 30.86
CA MET A 432 -25.50 13.59 29.54
C MET A 432 -27.00 13.82 29.73
N SER A 433 -27.36 15.08 29.98
CA SER A 433 -28.71 15.60 29.80
C SER A 433 -28.65 17.13 29.76
N ALA A 434 -29.10 17.70 28.64
CA ALA A 434 -29.27 19.11 28.33
C ALA A 434 -27.99 19.97 28.18
N ALA A 435 -27.44 20.00 26.95
CA ALA A 435 -26.77 21.18 26.38
C ALA A 435 -26.82 21.11 24.85
N ASP A 436 -27.82 21.81 24.30
CA ASP A 436 -27.83 22.28 22.91
C ASP A 436 -26.94 23.54 22.82
N SER A 437 -26.31 23.75 21.66
CA SER A 437 -25.54 24.96 21.30
C SER A 437 -24.28 25.33 22.11
N THR A 438 -23.18 24.61 21.94
CA THR A 438 -21.83 25.22 22.00
C THR A 438 -20.87 24.41 21.15
N THR A 439 -20.36 25.03 20.10
CA THR A 439 -19.23 24.58 19.28
C THR A 439 -18.10 24.14 20.19
N THR A 440 -17.71 22.87 20.17
CA THR A 440 -16.50 22.37 20.84
C THR A 440 -15.29 22.81 20.04
N ASN A 441 -15.04 24.10 20.10
CA ASN A 441 -13.78 24.71 19.72
C ASN A 441 -12.73 24.22 20.73
N ALA A 442 -11.63 23.63 20.27
CA ALA A 442 -10.55 23.19 21.16
C ALA A 442 -10.10 24.38 22.03
N GLU A 443 -10.13 24.22 23.35
CA GLU A 443 -9.75 25.29 24.28
C GLU A 443 -8.34 25.80 23.94
N GLY A 444 -8.21 27.12 23.76
CA GLY A 444 -6.94 27.75 23.41
C GLY A 444 -6.56 27.71 21.92
N SER A 445 -7.40 27.19 21.03
CA SER A 445 -7.16 27.27 19.59
C SER A 445 -7.26 28.74 19.11
N PRO A 446 -6.24 29.26 18.39
CA PRO A 446 -6.27 30.62 17.84
C PRO A 446 -7.32 30.77 16.72
N TYR A 447 -7.93 29.68 16.28
CA TYR A 447 -8.93 29.67 15.22
C TYR A 447 -10.36 29.87 15.73
N ASN A 448 -10.57 29.85 17.05
CA ASN A 448 -11.90 29.95 17.66
C ASN A 448 -12.59 31.29 17.42
N ASP A 449 -11.79 32.35 17.24
CA ASP A 449 -12.26 33.72 17.02
C ASP A 449 -12.32 34.11 15.54
N VAL A 450 -11.99 33.21 14.61
CA VAL A 450 -12.04 33.51 13.17
C VAL A 450 -13.51 33.51 12.72
N PRO A 451 -14.07 34.67 12.29
CA PRO A 451 -15.48 34.75 11.92
C PRO A 451 -15.73 34.08 10.56
N VAL A 452 -16.91 33.48 10.40
CA VAL A 452 -17.38 33.03 9.08
C VAL A 452 -17.85 34.21 8.23
N PRO A 453 -17.82 34.10 6.89
CA PRO A 453 -18.33 35.15 6.01
C PRO A 453 -19.79 35.49 6.31
N GLU A 454 -20.12 36.79 6.34
CA GLU A 454 -21.47 37.28 6.64
C GLU A 454 -22.51 36.74 5.66
N ARG A 455 -22.13 36.57 4.38
CA ARG A 455 -23.01 36.09 3.30
C ARG A 455 -22.29 35.12 2.38
N CYS A 456 -23.05 34.15 1.86
CA CYS A 456 -22.61 33.25 0.80
C CYS A 456 -23.75 32.93 -0.17
N TYR A 457 -23.38 32.41 -1.33
CA TYR A 457 -24.26 31.62 -2.18
C TYR A 457 -23.70 30.21 -2.29
N ALA A 458 -24.55 29.21 -2.18
CA ALA A 458 -24.21 27.80 -2.29
C ALA A 458 -25.07 27.16 -3.38
N ASP A 459 -24.44 26.73 -4.46
CA ASP A 459 -25.06 25.88 -5.46
C ASP A 459 -24.80 24.42 -5.07
N PHE A 460 -25.84 23.69 -4.67
CA PHE A 460 -25.71 22.34 -4.17
C PHE A 460 -26.62 21.35 -4.89
N CYS A 461 -26.10 20.14 -5.09
CA CYS A 461 -26.81 19.00 -5.62
C CYS A 461 -26.77 17.88 -4.58
N LEU A 462 -27.93 17.61 -3.99
CA LEU A 462 -28.11 16.55 -3.01
C LEU A 462 -28.53 15.28 -3.74
N VAL A 463 -27.72 14.23 -3.60
CA VAL A 463 -27.87 12.94 -4.27
C VAL A 463 -28.14 11.86 -3.22
N PRO A 464 -29.40 11.42 -3.08
CA PRO A 464 -29.73 10.19 -2.37
C PRO A 464 -29.04 9.00 -3.04
N VAL A 465 -28.33 8.18 -2.27
CA VAL A 465 -27.63 6.99 -2.77
C VAL A 465 -28.28 5.75 -2.18
N GLY A 466 -28.52 4.74 -3.04
CA GLY A 466 -29.07 3.47 -2.60
C GLY A 466 -30.56 3.49 -2.31
N THR A 467 -31.34 4.34 -2.98
CA THR A 467 -32.81 4.42 -2.82
C THR A 467 -33.57 3.26 -3.46
N GLY A 468 -32.89 2.43 -4.29
CA GLY A 468 -33.52 1.34 -5.04
C GLY A 468 -34.36 1.78 -6.25
N ASN A 469 -34.50 3.10 -6.47
CA ASN A 469 -35.24 3.70 -7.58
C ASN A 469 -34.34 4.65 -8.38
N VAL A 470 -34.52 4.68 -9.71
CA VAL A 470 -33.74 5.56 -10.61
C VAL A 470 -34.14 7.05 -10.43
N SER A 471 -35.36 7.31 -9.97
CA SER A 471 -35.86 8.67 -9.72
C SER A 471 -35.71 9.05 -8.24
N VAL A 472 -35.26 10.28 -8.01
CA VAL A 472 -35.14 10.92 -6.68
C VAL A 472 -36.06 12.14 -6.53
N ALA A 473 -37.09 12.24 -7.38
CA ALA A 473 -37.94 13.42 -7.49
C ALA A 473 -38.72 13.71 -6.19
N GLU A 474 -39.10 12.69 -5.43
CA GLU A 474 -39.84 12.86 -4.17
C GLU A 474 -38.97 13.41 -3.04
N GLU A 475 -37.71 12.98 -2.97
CA GLU A 475 -36.70 13.49 -2.05
C GLU A 475 -36.36 14.94 -2.38
N VAL A 476 -36.13 15.22 -3.67
CA VAL A 476 -35.86 16.59 -4.15
C VAL A 476 -37.05 17.50 -3.86
N ALA A 477 -38.29 17.05 -4.10
CA ALA A 477 -39.48 17.84 -3.77
C ALA A 477 -39.59 18.17 -2.28
N GLU A 478 -39.19 17.25 -1.40
CA GLU A 478 -39.19 17.49 0.05
C GLU A 478 -38.12 18.52 0.45
N VAL A 479 -36.92 18.42 -0.12
CA VAL A 479 -35.88 19.42 0.07
C VAL A 479 -36.35 20.80 -0.41
N GLN A 480 -37.03 20.88 -1.57
CA GLN A 480 -37.57 22.15 -2.06
C GLN A 480 -38.63 22.75 -1.13
N ARG A 481 -39.45 21.95 -0.44
CA ARG A 481 -40.40 22.46 0.57
C ARG A 481 -39.67 23.10 1.74
N LEU A 482 -38.61 22.44 2.25
CA LEU A 482 -37.75 23.00 3.29
C LEU A 482 -37.11 24.32 2.85
N LEU A 483 -36.53 24.36 1.66
CA LEU A 483 -35.86 25.57 1.16
C LEU A 483 -36.84 26.75 1.07
N ARG A 484 -38.06 26.54 0.56
CA ARG A 484 -39.10 27.58 0.52
C ARG A 484 -39.54 28.02 1.92
N ALA A 485 -39.65 27.08 2.86
CA ALA A 485 -40.01 27.38 4.24
C ALA A 485 -38.92 28.14 5.01
N SER A 486 -37.65 28.00 4.60
CA SER A 486 -36.50 28.66 5.25
C SER A 486 -36.48 30.18 5.11
N GLY A 487 -37.21 30.73 4.13
CA GLY A 487 -37.20 32.17 3.80
C GLY A 487 -35.92 32.65 3.09
N LEU A 488 -34.97 31.75 2.80
CA LEU A 488 -33.78 32.07 2.02
C LEU A 488 -34.11 32.20 0.53
N THR A 489 -33.29 32.96 -0.20
CA THR A 489 -33.43 33.05 -1.65
C THR A 489 -32.91 31.75 -2.28
N CYS A 490 -33.78 31.04 -3.00
CA CYS A 490 -33.42 29.76 -3.63
C CYS A 490 -33.84 29.73 -5.11
N THR A 491 -32.97 29.20 -5.96
CA THR A 491 -33.22 29.00 -7.39
C THR A 491 -32.91 27.55 -7.77
N MET A 492 -33.94 26.78 -8.11
CA MET A 492 -33.80 25.38 -8.55
C MET A 492 -33.50 25.33 -10.05
N HIS A 493 -32.62 24.42 -10.45
CA HIS A 493 -32.29 24.12 -11.86
C HIS A 493 -32.12 22.60 -12.05
N SER A 494 -31.85 22.16 -13.27
CA SER A 494 -31.81 20.73 -13.65
C SER A 494 -30.78 19.89 -12.90
N ALA A 495 -29.76 20.52 -12.31
CA ALA A 495 -28.64 19.86 -11.67
C ALA A 495 -28.53 20.12 -10.16
N GLY A 496 -29.46 20.88 -9.56
CA GLY A 496 -29.33 21.26 -8.15
C GLY A 496 -30.17 22.48 -7.76
N THR A 497 -29.77 23.13 -6.68
CA THR A 497 -30.39 24.36 -6.22
C THR A 497 -29.34 25.33 -5.68
N THR A 498 -29.41 26.56 -6.15
CA THR A 498 -28.63 27.67 -5.60
C THR A 498 -29.39 28.30 -4.44
N LEU A 499 -28.74 28.43 -3.29
CA LEU A 499 -29.26 29.00 -2.04
C LEU A 499 -28.40 30.19 -1.62
N GLU A 500 -29.02 31.30 -1.21
CA GLU A 500 -28.32 32.53 -0.81
C GLU A 500 -28.79 33.01 0.57
N GLY A 501 -27.83 33.40 1.42
CA GLY A 501 -28.09 33.82 2.78
C GLY A 501 -26.83 34.10 3.58
N SER A 502 -26.94 34.13 4.91
CA SER A 502 -25.74 34.10 5.76
C SER A 502 -25.11 32.70 5.76
N TRP A 503 -23.80 32.62 6.00
CA TRP A 503 -23.08 31.34 6.04
C TRP A 503 -23.78 30.32 6.95
N SER A 504 -24.08 30.72 8.19
CA SER A 504 -24.71 29.85 9.17
C SER A 504 -26.10 29.39 8.74
N GLN A 505 -26.93 30.29 8.18
CA GLN A 505 -28.27 29.92 7.71
C GLN A 505 -28.23 28.95 6.53
N VAL A 506 -27.35 29.21 5.54
CA VAL A 506 -27.23 28.38 4.34
C VAL A 506 -26.79 26.96 4.70
N PHE A 507 -25.72 26.80 5.48
CA PHE A 507 -25.23 25.47 5.85
C PHE A 507 -26.15 24.76 6.85
N HIS A 508 -26.84 25.50 7.73
CA HIS A 508 -27.85 24.92 8.61
C HIS A 508 -29.00 24.30 7.80
N VAL A 509 -29.55 25.04 6.83
CA VAL A 509 -30.66 24.56 5.98
C VAL A 509 -30.21 23.39 5.08
N ILE A 510 -28.97 23.38 4.60
CA ILE A 510 -28.42 22.23 3.86
C ILE A 510 -28.29 21.00 4.77
N GLY A 511 -27.84 21.17 6.03
CA GLY A 511 -27.84 20.08 7.02
C GLY A 511 -29.24 19.55 7.34
N GLN A 512 -30.25 20.44 7.43
CA GLN A 512 -31.65 20.05 7.56
C GLN A 512 -32.14 19.27 6.33
N ALA A 513 -31.72 19.66 5.11
CA ALA A 513 -32.06 18.94 3.89
C ALA A 513 -31.55 17.50 3.91
N HIS A 514 -30.30 17.26 4.35
CA HIS A 514 -29.79 15.91 4.59
C HIS A 514 -30.67 15.14 5.57
N THR A 515 -31.02 15.76 6.70
CA THR A 515 -31.85 15.13 7.74
C THR A 515 -33.22 14.72 7.21
N LEU A 516 -33.87 15.56 6.39
CA LEU A 516 -35.17 15.25 5.79
C LEU A 516 -35.09 14.09 4.82
N VAL A 517 -34.04 14.01 4.01
CA VAL A 517 -33.84 12.90 3.08
C VAL A 517 -33.56 11.61 3.85
N HIS A 518 -32.79 11.65 4.93
CA HIS A 518 -32.62 10.51 5.82
C HIS A 518 -33.93 10.03 6.48
N ARG A 519 -34.82 10.95 6.86
CA ARG A 519 -36.15 10.60 7.41
C ARG A 519 -37.05 9.85 6.42
N LYS A 520 -36.77 9.92 5.12
CA LYS A 520 -37.44 9.12 4.09
C LYS A 520 -36.88 7.70 3.95
N GLY A 521 -35.95 7.30 4.82
CA GLY A 521 -35.32 5.98 4.78
C GLY A 521 -34.09 5.90 3.87
N VAL A 522 -33.65 7.02 3.30
CA VAL A 522 -32.40 7.08 2.52
C VAL A 522 -31.22 7.00 3.48
N LEU A 523 -30.41 5.95 3.37
CA LEU A 523 -29.31 5.72 4.30
C LEU A 523 -28.10 6.61 4.02
N ARG A 524 -27.85 6.94 2.74
CA ARG A 524 -26.72 7.77 2.33
C ARG A 524 -27.19 8.94 1.47
N VAL A 525 -26.73 10.12 1.83
CA VAL A 525 -26.96 11.35 1.09
C VAL A 525 -25.60 11.97 0.78
N GLN A 526 -25.27 12.10 -0.50
CA GLN A 526 -24.06 12.78 -0.94
C GLN A 526 -24.43 14.12 -1.53
N THR A 527 -23.86 15.20 -1.00
CA THR A 527 -24.07 16.54 -1.54
C THR A 527 -22.79 17.03 -2.19
N SER A 528 -22.88 17.38 -3.48
CA SER A 528 -21.85 18.18 -4.14
C SER A 528 -22.26 19.64 -4.05
N MET A 529 -21.32 20.54 -3.75
CA MET A 529 -21.63 21.96 -3.67
C MET A 529 -20.47 22.84 -4.13
N ARG A 530 -20.82 23.98 -4.72
CA ARG A 530 -19.92 25.11 -4.94
C ARG A 530 -20.42 26.29 -4.11
N VAL A 531 -19.56 26.79 -3.24
CA VAL A 531 -19.90 27.91 -2.36
C VAL A 531 -19.00 29.08 -2.68
N GLY A 532 -19.57 30.27 -2.79
CA GLY A 532 -18.81 31.50 -3.03
C GLY A 532 -19.16 32.59 -2.02
N THR A 533 -18.12 33.33 -1.65
CA THR A 533 -18.20 34.49 -0.77
C THR A 533 -17.39 35.63 -1.39
N ARG A 534 -17.76 36.87 -1.09
CA ARG A 534 -17.06 38.06 -1.58
C ARG A 534 -17.05 39.12 -0.49
N THR A 535 -15.92 39.80 -0.34
CA THR A 535 -15.75 40.92 0.60
C THR A 535 -15.81 42.28 -0.11
N ASP A 536 -15.61 42.32 -1.43
CA ASP A 536 -15.50 43.54 -2.22
C ASP A 536 -16.86 44.08 -2.72
N LYS A 537 -17.91 43.24 -2.83
CA LYS A 537 -19.30 43.67 -3.10
C LYS A 537 -20.31 42.60 -2.73
N THR A 538 -21.51 43.01 -2.35
CA THR A 538 -22.69 42.13 -2.25
C THR A 538 -23.22 41.82 -3.65
N GLN A 539 -23.36 40.55 -3.98
CA GLN A 539 -23.82 40.10 -5.29
C GLN A 539 -24.61 38.80 -5.16
N THR A 540 -25.78 38.73 -5.80
CA THR A 540 -26.60 37.52 -5.90
C THR A 540 -26.15 36.63 -7.07
N ALA A 541 -26.58 35.37 -7.11
CA ALA A 541 -26.35 34.51 -8.27
C ALA A 541 -27.04 35.09 -9.53
N GLN A 542 -28.22 35.69 -9.36
CA GLN A 542 -28.95 36.31 -10.47
C GLN A 542 -28.21 37.52 -11.07
N ASP A 543 -27.49 38.30 -10.26
CA ASP A 543 -26.69 39.41 -10.76
C ASP A 543 -25.55 38.93 -11.68
N LYS A 544 -25.03 37.71 -11.46
CA LYS A 544 -24.02 37.11 -12.34
C LYS A 544 -24.62 36.70 -13.68
N VAL A 545 -25.81 36.09 -13.65
CA VAL A 545 -26.55 35.73 -14.86
C VAL A 545 -26.88 36.98 -15.67
N ARG A 546 -27.46 38.00 -15.02
CA ARG A 546 -27.81 39.28 -15.66
C ARG A 546 -26.60 39.94 -16.32
N ARG A 547 -25.44 39.92 -15.66
CA ARG A 547 -24.23 40.50 -16.24
C ARG A 547 -23.83 39.84 -17.57
N VAL A 548 -24.02 38.53 -17.68
CA VAL A 548 -23.75 37.80 -18.93
C VAL A 548 -24.82 38.11 -19.97
N GLU A 549 -26.10 38.14 -19.59
CA GLU A 549 -27.22 38.50 -20.48
C GLU A 549 -27.08 39.93 -21.04
N ASP A 550 -26.62 40.88 -20.23
CA ASP A 550 -26.34 42.26 -20.66
C ASP A 550 -25.23 42.32 -21.72
N ILE A 551 -24.23 41.43 -21.63
CA ILE A 551 -23.16 41.31 -22.64
C ILE A 551 -23.72 40.70 -23.92
N LEU A 552 -24.44 39.58 -23.81
CA LEU A 552 -25.00 38.86 -24.96
C LEU A 552 -26.04 39.70 -25.73
N SER A 553 -26.82 40.52 -25.02
CA SER A 553 -27.79 41.43 -25.64
C SER A 553 -27.13 42.63 -26.32
N ALA A 554 -25.90 42.99 -25.94
CA ALA A 554 -25.09 43.98 -26.64
C ALA A 554 -24.49 43.43 -27.95
N ASP A 555 -24.21 42.12 -28.03
CA ASP A 555 -23.76 41.45 -29.27
C ASP A 555 -24.88 41.33 -30.32
N SER A 556 -26.13 41.50 -29.90
CA SER A 556 -27.33 41.41 -30.74
C SER A 556 -27.82 42.76 -31.27
N LYS A 557 -27.07 43.85 -31.01
CA LYS A 557 -27.29 45.20 -31.55
C LYS A 557 -26.17 45.55 -32.52
#